data_AF-A0ABD7JPG7-F1
#
_entry.id   AF-A0ABD7JPG7-F1
#
_cell.length_a   1.000
_cell.length_b   1.000
_cell.length_c   1.000
_cell.angle_alpha   90.00
_cell.angle_beta   90.00
_cell.angle_gamma   90.00
#
_symmetry.space_group_name_H-M   'P 1'
#
loop_
_entity.id
_entity.type
_entity.pdbx_description
1 polymer ?
#
loop_
_entity_poly.entity_id
_entity_poly.type
_entity_poly.pdbx_seq_one_letter_code
_entity_poly.pdbx_strand_id
1 'polypeptide(L)'
;MNQRIQQEIVSEDNLVYRLKRPLHKQGLFWAALVSGIIIFLLALLSILLVITTIGLMEENDHLKSLTGYHNSPLESYNSHAFEKTVEFSSGLKVTVHSAVEDSKRVMSDESTGVAVVATITVENTSKKPILLSPYDFGLYDKKENVYILDGSTFDNTQIGTNLAPGKSIRFDLVFDGEGGDEDTYTVTYENAKWQKEKNKTQKEKKKEQ
;
A
#
# COMPACT_ATOMS: atom_id res chain seq x y z
N MET A 1 52.71 52.28 0.86
CA MET A 1 52.91 52.55 2.30
C MET A 1 51.68 52.03 3.03
N ASN A 2 51.78 50.84 3.65
CA ASN A 2 50.65 50.14 4.27
C ASN A 2 50.40 50.75 5.67
N GLN A 3 49.42 51.64 5.80
CA GLN A 3 48.93 52.05 7.11
C GLN A 3 48.20 50.87 7.77
N ARG A 4 48.84 50.22 8.75
CA ARG A 4 48.17 49.27 9.62
C ARG A 4 47.17 50.06 10.47
N ILE A 5 45.88 49.91 10.17
CA ILE A 5 44.79 50.43 11.01
C ILE A 5 44.99 49.86 12.41
N GLN A 6 45.27 50.72 13.40
CA GLN A 6 45.48 50.27 14.78
C GLN A 6 44.19 49.63 15.29
N GLN A 7 44.27 48.37 15.70
CA GLN A 7 43.13 47.58 16.17
C GLN A 7 42.88 47.76 17.68
N GLU A 8 43.65 48.61 18.35
CA GLU A 8 43.65 48.83 19.79
C GLU A 8 43.67 50.33 20.08
N ILE A 9 42.70 50.81 20.86
CA ILE A 9 42.65 52.16 21.42
C ILE A 9 42.99 52.01 22.90
N VAL A 10 44.03 52.67 23.39
CA VAL A 10 44.37 52.67 24.82
C VAL A 10 43.82 53.97 25.43
N SER A 11 42.94 53.85 26.42
CA SER A 11 42.40 55.00 27.16
C SER A 11 43.37 55.45 28.25
N GLU A 12 43.24 56.70 28.74
CA GLU A 12 44.12 57.31 29.74
C GLU A 12 44.23 56.49 31.04
N ASP A 13 43.19 55.71 31.37
CA ASP A 13 43.16 54.77 32.52
C ASP A 13 43.83 53.41 32.23
N ASN A 14 44.66 53.32 31.19
CA ASN A 14 45.35 52.10 30.74
C ASN A 14 44.42 50.94 30.30
N LEU A 15 43.18 51.25 29.93
CA LEU A 15 42.21 50.29 29.40
C LEU A 15 42.38 50.13 27.89
N VAL A 16 42.56 48.89 27.42
CA VAL A 16 42.78 48.56 26.01
C VAL A 16 41.46 48.14 25.35
N TYR A 17 40.97 48.94 24.40
CA TYR A 17 39.78 48.66 23.61
C TYR A 17 40.16 48.08 22.25
N ARG A 18 39.76 46.82 21.99
CA ARG A 18 39.91 46.20 20.67
C ARG A 18 38.67 46.44 19.81
N LEU A 19 38.83 47.02 18.62
CA LEU A 19 37.72 47.11 17.66
C LEU A 19 37.32 45.71 17.19
N LYS A 20 36.13 45.26 17.58
CA LYS A 20 35.57 43.98 17.16
C LYS A 20 35.39 44.01 15.63
N ARG A 21 35.96 43.02 14.92
CA ARG A 21 35.81 42.92 13.46
C ARG A 21 34.33 42.87 13.09
N PRO A 22 33.87 43.66 12.10
CA PRO A 22 32.47 43.70 11.72
C PRO A 22 32.03 42.32 11.24
N LEU A 23 30.78 41.95 11.56
CA LEU A 23 30.25 40.59 11.42
C LEU A 23 30.43 40.02 10.00
N HIS A 24 30.18 40.81 8.95
CA HIS A 24 30.34 40.42 7.55
C HIS A 24 31.79 40.10 7.11
N LYS A 25 32.80 40.44 7.93
CA LYS A 25 34.22 40.09 7.69
C LYS A 25 34.64 38.83 8.45
N GLN A 26 33.75 38.22 9.23
CA GLN A 26 34.01 36.97 9.94
C GLN A 26 33.55 35.79 9.07
N GLY A 27 34.40 34.79 8.87
CA GLY A 27 34.05 33.61 8.04
C GLY A 27 32.84 32.85 8.58
N LEU A 28 32.68 32.79 9.91
CA LEU A 28 31.51 32.16 10.55
C LEU A 28 30.18 32.82 10.16
N PHE A 29 30.16 34.12 9.86
CA PHE A 29 28.93 34.81 9.46
C PHE A 29 28.41 34.29 8.12
N TRP A 30 29.30 34.15 7.12
CA TRP A 30 28.93 33.60 5.81
C TRP A 30 28.60 32.11 5.87
N ALA A 31 29.32 31.33 6.68
CA ALA A 31 29.01 29.92 6.88
C ALA A 31 27.62 29.73 7.52
N ALA A 32 27.28 30.54 8.53
CA ALA A 32 25.96 30.51 9.15
C ALA A 32 24.85 30.95 8.18
N LEU A 33 25.11 31.96 7.36
CA LEU A 33 24.17 32.44 6.35
C LEU A 33 23.88 31.36 5.29
N VAL A 34 24.94 30.76 4.72
CA VAL A 34 24.80 29.69 3.71
C VAL A 34 24.13 28.46 4.32
N SER A 35 24.52 28.06 5.53
CA SER A 35 23.88 26.95 6.25
C SER A 35 22.38 27.21 6.48
N GLY A 36 22.01 28.43 6.91
CA GLY A 36 20.62 28.82 7.08
C GLY A 36 19.82 28.75 5.79
N ILE A 37 20.40 29.18 4.66
CA ILE A 37 19.76 29.09 3.34
C ILE A 37 19.55 27.62 2.94
N ILE A 38 20.55 26.76 3.15
CA ILE A 38 20.44 25.32 2.83
C ILE A 38 19.35 24.66 3.67
N ILE A 39 19.31 24.93 4.98
CA ILE A 39 18.27 24.40 5.88
C ILE A 39 16.88 24.87 5.44
N PHE A 40 16.75 26.14 5.06
CA PHE A 40 15.49 26.68 4.56
C PHE A 40 15.04 26.01 3.26
N LEU A 41 15.94 25.80 2.31
CA LEU A 41 15.65 25.09 1.06
C LEU A 41 15.26 23.62 1.31
N LEU A 42 15.95 22.94 2.21
CA LEU A 42 15.61 21.56 2.60
C LEU A 42 14.24 21.49 3.27
N ALA A 43 13.90 22.46 4.12
CA ALA A 43 12.57 22.54 4.74
C ALA A 43 11.47 22.78 3.70
N LEU A 44 11.71 23.64 2.70
CA LEU A 44 10.76 23.83 1.59
C LEU A 44 10.58 22.56 0.77
N LEU A 45 11.68 21.84 0.47
CA LEU A 45 11.62 20.58 -0.25
C LEU A 45 10.85 19.52 0.52
N SER A 46 11.06 19.41 1.83
CA SER A 46 10.33 18.46 2.67
C SER A 46 8.84 18.79 2.75
N ILE A 47 8.48 20.08 2.83
CA ILE A 47 7.08 20.52 2.79
C ILE A 47 6.45 20.15 1.45
N LEU A 48 7.16 20.40 0.33
CA LEU A 48 6.67 20.06 -1.01
C LEU A 48 6.43 18.54 -1.14
N LEU A 49 7.38 17.72 -0.68
CA LEU A 49 7.22 16.26 -0.67
C LEU A 49 5.98 15.83 0.12
N VAL A 50 5.76 16.39 1.31
CA VAL A 50 4.56 16.09 2.11
C VAL A 50 3.28 16.44 1.35
N ILE A 51 3.21 17.62 0.73
CA ILE A 51 2.05 18.04 -0.08
C ILE A 51 1.80 17.07 -1.23
N THR A 52 2.86 16.68 -1.96
CA THR A 52 2.72 15.70 -3.06
C THR A 52 2.23 14.34 -2.57
N THR A 53 2.71 13.87 -1.42
CA THR A 53 2.26 12.58 -0.87
C THR A 53 0.80 12.61 -0.42
N ILE A 54 0.32 13.74 0.11
CA ILE A 54 -1.09 13.90 0.47
C ILE A 54 -1.97 13.90 -0.78
N GLY A 55 -1.58 14.64 -1.83
CA GLY A 55 -2.32 14.67 -3.09
C GLY A 55 -2.41 13.31 -3.78
N LEU A 56 -1.30 12.55 -3.82
CA LEU A 56 -1.30 11.19 -4.35
C LEU A 56 -2.19 10.23 -3.54
N MET A 57 -2.29 10.43 -2.22
CA MET A 57 -3.17 9.62 -1.37
C MET A 57 -4.65 9.93 -1.63
N GLU A 58 -5.00 11.20 -1.85
CA GLU A 58 -6.35 11.62 -2.22
C GLU A 58 -6.78 11.10 -3.60
N GLU A 59 -5.89 11.14 -4.60
CA GLU A 59 -6.14 10.55 -5.92
C GLU A 59 -6.32 9.04 -5.85
N ASN A 60 -5.53 8.35 -5.01
CA ASN A 60 -5.67 6.92 -4.76
C ASN A 60 -7.02 6.58 -4.10
N ASP A 61 -7.45 7.37 -3.10
CA ASP A 61 -8.75 7.18 -2.46
C ASP A 61 -9.91 7.49 -3.42
N HIS A 62 -9.76 8.49 -4.29
CA HIS A 62 -10.72 8.79 -5.34
C HIS A 62 -10.79 7.68 -6.40
N LEU A 63 -9.66 7.10 -6.81
CA LEU A 63 -9.61 5.93 -7.69
C LEU A 63 -10.31 4.73 -7.05
N LYS A 64 -10.03 4.42 -5.78
CA LYS A 64 -10.73 3.38 -5.01
C LYS A 64 -12.25 3.58 -5.03
N SER A 65 -12.71 4.83 -4.94
CA SER A 65 -14.13 5.17 -4.97
C SER A 65 -14.78 5.02 -6.36
N LEU A 66 -14.02 5.29 -7.43
CA LEU A 66 -14.51 5.23 -8.82
C LEU A 66 -14.57 3.82 -9.39
N THR A 67 -13.66 2.93 -8.98
CA THR A 67 -13.59 1.57 -9.50
C THR A 67 -14.57 0.60 -8.82
N GLY A 68 -15.44 1.11 -7.92
CA GLY A 68 -16.48 0.29 -7.28
C GLY A 68 -15.96 -0.70 -6.24
N TYR A 69 -14.70 -0.59 -5.81
CA TYR A 69 -14.18 -1.41 -4.71
C TYR A 69 -14.95 -1.07 -3.43
N HIS A 70 -15.42 -2.09 -2.72
CA HIS A 70 -16.21 -1.92 -1.51
C HIS A 70 -15.47 -1.05 -0.49
N ASN A 71 -16.07 0.09 -0.14
CA ASN A 71 -15.54 1.12 0.77
C ASN A 71 -15.51 0.71 2.26
N SER A 72 -15.69 -0.56 2.56
CA SER A 72 -15.72 -1.05 3.93
C SER A 72 -14.30 -1.42 4.36
N PRO A 73 -13.80 -0.91 5.50
CA PRO A 73 -12.51 -1.35 6.04
C PRO A 73 -12.47 -2.87 6.16
N LEU A 74 -11.35 -3.51 5.83
CA LEU A 74 -11.21 -4.98 5.89
C LEU A 74 -11.56 -5.56 7.27
N GLU A 75 -11.43 -4.76 8.34
CA GLU A 75 -11.83 -5.12 9.71
C GLU A 75 -13.34 -5.38 9.89
N SER A 76 -14.18 -4.83 9.01
CA SER A 76 -15.63 -5.05 9.06
C SER A 76 -16.09 -6.39 8.46
N TYR A 77 -15.20 -7.09 7.76
CA TYR A 77 -15.49 -8.37 7.11
C TYR A 77 -15.37 -9.54 8.09
N ASN A 78 -16.26 -10.52 7.95
CA ASN A 78 -16.15 -11.79 8.67
C ASN A 78 -14.91 -12.55 8.20
N SER A 79 -13.98 -12.81 9.12
CA SER A 79 -12.72 -13.45 8.79
C SER A 79 -12.84 -14.97 8.76
N HIS A 80 -12.34 -15.57 7.68
CA HIS A 80 -12.26 -17.00 7.49
C HIS A 80 -10.85 -17.41 7.07
N ALA A 81 -10.49 -18.65 7.41
CA ALA A 81 -9.31 -19.30 6.85
C ALA A 81 -9.57 -19.68 5.40
N PHE A 82 -8.53 -19.74 4.56
CA PHE A 82 -8.61 -20.49 3.30
C PHE A 82 -9.16 -21.90 3.51
N GLU A 83 -9.75 -22.48 2.46
CA GLU A 83 -10.52 -23.74 2.46
C GLU A 83 -11.85 -23.71 3.25
N LYS A 84 -12.15 -22.64 3.99
CA LYS A 84 -13.44 -22.51 4.65
C LYS A 84 -14.52 -22.10 3.66
N THR A 85 -15.53 -22.95 3.47
CA THR A 85 -16.75 -22.59 2.73
C THR A 85 -17.65 -21.67 3.54
N VAL A 86 -18.17 -20.62 2.91
CA VAL A 86 -19.14 -19.67 3.48
C VAL A 86 -20.37 -19.61 2.58
N GLU A 87 -21.55 -19.62 3.16
CA GLU A 87 -22.84 -19.50 2.46
C GLU A 87 -23.40 -18.08 2.62
N PHE A 88 -23.82 -17.50 1.50
CA PHE A 88 -24.31 -16.12 1.41
C PHE A 88 -25.83 -16.08 1.22
N SER A 89 -26.43 -14.94 1.56
CA SER A 89 -27.88 -14.74 1.44
C SER A 89 -28.37 -14.78 -0.01
N SER A 90 -27.48 -14.53 -0.97
CA SER A 90 -27.70 -14.72 -2.41
C SER A 90 -27.97 -16.18 -2.79
N GLY A 91 -27.62 -17.15 -1.93
CA GLY A 91 -27.64 -18.58 -2.23
C GLY A 91 -26.39 -19.04 -2.99
N LEU A 92 -25.30 -18.28 -2.92
CA LEU A 92 -23.98 -18.74 -3.30
C LEU A 92 -23.24 -19.31 -2.09
N LYS A 93 -22.51 -20.40 -2.31
CA LYS A 93 -21.47 -20.91 -1.41
C LYS A 93 -20.12 -20.66 -2.06
N VAL A 94 -19.25 -19.95 -1.35
CA VAL A 94 -17.91 -19.61 -1.83
C VAL A 94 -16.87 -20.28 -0.94
N THR A 95 -15.87 -20.88 -1.58
CA THR A 95 -14.68 -21.40 -0.94
C THR A 95 -13.46 -20.80 -1.62
N VAL A 96 -12.64 -20.07 -0.87
CA VAL A 96 -11.34 -19.59 -1.37
C VAL A 96 -10.27 -20.59 -0.94
N HIS A 97 -9.61 -21.22 -1.89
CA HIS A 97 -8.61 -22.26 -1.64
C HIS A 97 -7.23 -21.67 -1.35
N SER A 98 -6.84 -20.66 -2.12
CA SER A 98 -5.53 -20.03 -2.01
C SER A 98 -5.53 -18.67 -2.68
N ALA A 99 -4.57 -17.84 -2.28
CA ALA A 99 -4.10 -16.69 -3.04
C ALA A 99 -2.58 -16.66 -2.94
N VAL A 100 -1.90 -16.80 -4.07
CA VAL A 100 -0.44 -16.97 -4.15
C VAL A 100 0.13 -16.29 -5.38
N GLU A 101 1.37 -15.85 -5.30
CA GLU A 101 2.12 -15.41 -6.49
C GLU A 101 2.40 -16.59 -7.42
N ASP A 102 2.27 -16.34 -8.72
CA ASP A 102 2.62 -17.27 -9.77
C ASP A 102 3.41 -16.54 -10.86
N SER A 103 4.73 -16.46 -10.68
CA SER A 103 5.65 -15.82 -11.64
C SER A 103 5.73 -16.50 -13.00
N LYS A 104 5.10 -17.67 -13.17
CA LYS A 104 5.02 -18.38 -14.45
C LYS A 104 3.71 -18.12 -15.19
N ARG A 105 2.71 -17.53 -14.53
CA ARG A 105 1.44 -17.20 -15.15
C ARG A 105 1.66 -16.04 -16.13
N VAL A 106 1.26 -16.28 -17.38
CA VAL A 106 1.20 -15.22 -18.40
C VAL A 106 -0.03 -14.36 -18.11
N MET A 107 0.17 -13.06 -17.99
CA MET A 107 -0.89 -12.06 -17.83
C MET A 107 -1.12 -11.31 -19.15
N SER A 108 -2.11 -10.43 -19.19
CA SER A 108 -2.35 -9.58 -20.35
C SER A 108 -1.17 -8.63 -20.61
N ASP A 109 -1.05 -8.15 -21.86
CA ASP A 109 0.05 -7.26 -22.28
C ASP A 109 0.07 -5.91 -21.53
N GLU A 110 -1.03 -5.56 -20.84
CA GLU A 110 -1.16 -4.33 -20.06
C GLU A 110 -0.66 -4.47 -18.62
N SER A 111 -0.35 -5.68 -18.15
CA SER A 111 0.15 -5.93 -16.80
C SER A 111 1.59 -5.49 -16.62
N THR A 112 1.91 -5.04 -15.40
CA THR A 112 3.23 -4.46 -15.07
C THR A 112 4.00 -5.25 -14.02
N GLY A 113 3.34 -6.17 -13.30
CA GLY A 113 3.87 -6.87 -12.15
C GLY A 113 3.94 -8.39 -12.29
N VAL A 114 3.84 -9.06 -11.13
CA VAL A 114 3.78 -10.52 -10.99
C VAL A 114 2.32 -10.91 -10.79
N ALA A 115 1.90 -12.01 -11.41
CA ALA A 115 0.55 -12.51 -11.23
C ALA A 115 0.33 -12.99 -9.81
N VAL A 116 -0.74 -12.53 -9.18
CA VAL A 116 -1.30 -13.16 -7.98
C VAL A 116 -2.55 -13.91 -8.35
N VAL A 117 -2.57 -15.21 -8.08
CA VAL A 117 -3.64 -16.11 -8.49
C VAL A 117 -4.45 -16.53 -7.26
N ALA A 118 -5.73 -16.18 -7.25
CA ALA A 118 -6.69 -16.65 -6.26
C ALA A 118 -7.55 -17.77 -6.83
N THR A 119 -7.48 -18.97 -6.24
CA THR A 119 -8.26 -20.13 -6.68
C THR A 119 -9.53 -20.25 -5.84
N ILE A 120 -10.68 -20.25 -6.50
CA ILE A 120 -12.00 -20.13 -5.87
C ILE A 120 -12.94 -21.21 -6.40
N THR A 121 -13.75 -21.78 -5.52
CA THR A 121 -14.90 -22.60 -5.88
C THR A 121 -16.19 -21.87 -5.47
N VAL A 122 -17.12 -21.77 -6.41
CA VAL A 122 -18.46 -21.20 -6.19
C VAL A 122 -19.51 -22.26 -6.50
N GLU A 123 -20.49 -22.41 -5.63
CA GLU A 123 -21.67 -23.27 -5.80
C GLU A 123 -22.94 -22.45 -5.67
N ASN A 124 -23.91 -22.66 -6.57
CA ASN A 124 -25.22 -22.02 -6.50
C ASN A 124 -26.22 -22.96 -5.81
N THR A 125 -26.55 -22.69 -4.55
CA THR A 125 -27.54 -23.41 -3.75
C THR A 125 -28.96 -22.83 -3.89
N SER A 126 -29.11 -21.71 -4.61
CA SER A 126 -30.40 -21.10 -4.88
C SER A 126 -31.22 -21.89 -5.92
N LYS A 127 -32.49 -21.50 -6.09
CA LYS A 127 -33.39 -22.07 -7.10
C LYS A 127 -33.32 -21.35 -8.46
N LYS A 128 -32.49 -20.31 -8.59
CA LYS A 128 -32.41 -19.47 -9.79
C LYS A 128 -30.96 -19.41 -10.32
N PRO A 129 -30.74 -19.20 -11.62
CA PRO A 129 -29.41 -18.90 -12.12
C PRO A 129 -28.87 -17.61 -11.48
N ILE A 130 -27.58 -17.59 -11.15
CA ILE A 130 -26.90 -16.42 -10.56
C ILE A 130 -25.71 -16.06 -11.45
N LEU A 131 -25.60 -14.78 -11.84
CA LEU A 131 -24.45 -14.27 -12.58
C LEU A 131 -23.23 -14.27 -11.67
N LEU A 132 -22.15 -14.92 -12.10
CA LEU A 132 -20.87 -14.83 -11.41
C LEU A 132 -20.01 -13.76 -12.06
N SER A 133 -19.82 -12.64 -11.36
CA SER A 133 -18.91 -11.58 -11.79
C SER A 133 -17.57 -11.70 -11.04
N PRO A 134 -16.44 -11.78 -11.75
CA PRO A 134 -15.10 -11.68 -11.13
C PRO A 134 -14.90 -10.43 -10.30
N TYR A 135 -15.55 -9.33 -10.69
CA TYR A 135 -15.47 -8.05 -10.01
C TYR A 135 -16.17 -8.03 -8.65
N ASP A 136 -16.95 -9.06 -8.32
CA ASP A 136 -17.52 -9.23 -6.97
C ASP A 136 -16.46 -9.67 -5.95
N PHE A 137 -15.28 -10.07 -6.42
CA PHE A 137 -14.14 -10.47 -5.61
C PHE A 137 -13.09 -9.37 -5.55
N GLY A 138 -12.55 -9.15 -4.36
CA GLY A 138 -11.40 -8.28 -4.14
C GLY A 138 -10.16 -9.07 -3.72
N LEU A 139 -8.98 -8.56 -4.05
CA LEU A 139 -7.70 -9.05 -3.55
C LEU A 139 -6.93 -7.88 -2.93
N TYR A 140 -6.43 -8.10 -1.72
CA TYR A 140 -5.67 -7.13 -0.95
C TYR A 140 -4.37 -7.74 -0.44
N ASP A 141 -3.31 -6.94 -0.41
CA ASP A 141 -2.08 -7.29 0.32
C ASP A 141 -2.19 -6.99 1.82
N LYS A 142 -1.09 -7.21 2.53
CA LYS A 142 -0.97 -6.94 3.98
C LYS A 142 -1.14 -5.46 4.35
N LYS A 143 -0.82 -4.55 3.43
CA LYS A 143 -0.96 -3.09 3.61
C LYS A 143 -2.33 -2.60 3.17
N GLU A 144 -3.25 -3.51 2.85
CA GLU A 144 -4.59 -3.22 2.35
C GLU A 144 -4.58 -2.51 0.98
N ASN A 145 -3.49 -2.64 0.21
CA ASN A 145 -3.49 -2.20 -1.18
C ASN A 145 -4.32 -3.18 -1.99
N VAL A 146 -5.16 -2.62 -2.86
CA VAL A 146 -6.02 -3.39 -3.77
C VAL A 146 -5.22 -3.81 -4.99
N TYR A 147 -5.42 -5.05 -5.40
CA TYR A 147 -4.87 -5.59 -6.64
C TYR A 147 -5.93 -5.53 -7.73
N ILE A 148 -5.51 -5.17 -8.94
CA ILE A 148 -6.41 -5.02 -10.09
C ILE A 148 -6.55 -6.37 -10.78
N LEU A 149 -7.77 -6.72 -11.15
CA LEU A 149 -8.04 -7.95 -11.88
C LEU A 149 -7.41 -7.87 -13.28
N ASP A 150 -6.59 -8.86 -13.62
CA ASP A 150 -5.97 -8.96 -14.93
C ASP A 150 -6.94 -9.53 -15.97
N GLY A 151 -6.80 -9.08 -17.22
CA GLY A 151 -7.60 -9.50 -18.36
C GLY A 151 -7.54 -11.01 -18.64
N SER A 152 -6.42 -11.68 -18.32
CA SER A 152 -6.27 -13.14 -18.49
C SER A 152 -7.24 -13.96 -17.63
N THR A 153 -7.86 -13.36 -16.59
CA THR A 153 -8.94 -14.00 -15.84
C THR A 153 -10.08 -14.44 -16.77
N PHE A 154 -10.39 -13.65 -17.80
CA PHE A 154 -11.51 -13.89 -18.70
C PHE A 154 -11.22 -14.92 -19.81
N ASP A 155 -10.00 -15.45 -19.89
CA ASP A 155 -9.68 -16.57 -20.78
C ASP A 155 -10.43 -17.85 -20.36
N ASN A 156 -10.88 -17.92 -19.11
CA ASN A 156 -11.80 -18.97 -18.66
C ASN A 156 -13.24 -18.65 -19.09
N THR A 157 -13.71 -19.35 -20.12
CA THR A 157 -15.04 -19.14 -20.74
C THR A 157 -16.24 -19.34 -19.83
N GLN A 158 -16.06 -19.92 -18.64
CA GLN A 158 -17.17 -20.13 -17.70
C GLN A 158 -17.37 -18.94 -16.75
N ILE A 159 -16.36 -18.07 -16.63
CA ILE A 159 -16.42 -16.84 -15.84
C ILE A 159 -17.26 -15.78 -16.56
N GLY A 160 -18.05 -14.98 -15.82
CA GLY A 160 -18.93 -13.97 -16.41
C GLY A 160 -20.24 -14.52 -16.97
N THR A 161 -20.56 -15.79 -16.68
CA THR A 161 -21.81 -16.43 -17.09
C THR A 161 -22.71 -16.77 -15.90
N ASN A 162 -23.98 -17.05 -16.17
CA ASN A 162 -24.93 -17.46 -15.14
C ASN A 162 -24.66 -18.90 -14.69
N LEU A 163 -24.29 -19.07 -13.42
CA LEU A 163 -24.20 -20.38 -12.78
C LEU A 163 -25.60 -20.93 -12.50
N ALA A 164 -25.95 -22.05 -13.10
CA ALA A 164 -27.26 -22.68 -12.94
C ALA A 164 -27.48 -23.23 -11.51
N PRO A 165 -28.74 -23.37 -11.05
CA PRO A 165 -29.05 -23.98 -9.75
C PRO A 165 -28.39 -25.34 -9.53
N GLY A 166 -27.82 -25.55 -8.35
CA GLY A 166 -27.13 -26.79 -7.95
C GLY A 166 -25.82 -27.06 -8.67
N LYS A 167 -25.31 -26.11 -9.47
CA LYS A 167 -23.99 -26.23 -10.13
C LYS A 167 -22.90 -25.63 -9.27
N SER A 168 -21.71 -26.18 -9.44
CA SER A 168 -20.47 -25.69 -8.86
C SER A 168 -19.43 -25.51 -9.96
N ILE A 169 -18.60 -24.48 -9.80
CA ILE A 169 -17.50 -24.14 -10.68
C ILE A 169 -16.27 -23.81 -9.83
N ARG A 170 -15.11 -24.25 -10.29
CA ARG A 170 -13.81 -23.83 -9.76
C ARG A 170 -13.06 -23.04 -10.82
N PHE A 171 -12.52 -21.89 -10.45
CA PHE A 171 -11.78 -21.04 -11.36
C PHE A 171 -10.69 -20.25 -10.63
N ASP A 172 -9.76 -19.71 -11.42
CA ASP A 172 -8.71 -18.83 -10.95
C ASP A 172 -9.08 -17.39 -11.29
N LEU A 173 -8.93 -16.48 -10.33
CA LEU A 173 -8.85 -15.04 -10.57
C LEU A 173 -7.37 -14.66 -10.63
N VAL A 174 -6.98 -13.95 -11.68
CA VAL A 174 -5.61 -13.47 -11.90
C VAL A 174 -5.60 -11.97 -11.64
N PHE A 175 -4.67 -11.52 -10.82
CA PHE A 175 -4.50 -10.11 -10.48
C PHE A 175 -3.09 -9.63 -10.81
N ASP A 176 -2.96 -8.39 -11.29
CA ASP A 176 -1.66 -7.74 -11.51
C ASP A 176 -1.11 -7.23 -10.16
N GLY A 177 -0.05 -7.89 -9.68
CA GLY A 177 0.64 -7.54 -8.46
C GLY A 177 1.89 -6.73 -8.72
N GLU A 178 1.80 -5.41 -8.61
CA GLU A 178 2.97 -4.53 -8.71
C GLU A 178 3.92 -4.80 -7.53
N GLY A 179 4.96 -5.60 -7.77
CA GLY A 179 6.05 -5.83 -6.81
C GLY A 179 5.79 -6.87 -5.71
N GLY A 180 4.78 -7.75 -5.84
CA GLY A 180 4.58 -8.99 -5.05
C GLY A 180 4.83 -8.89 -3.54
N ASP A 181 3.79 -8.73 -2.71
CA ASP A 181 3.93 -8.85 -1.25
C ASP A 181 3.89 -10.33 -0.87
N GLU A 182 5.07 -10.96 -0.75
CA GLU A 182 5.31 -12.41 -0.84
C GLU A 182 4.47 -13.33 0.09
N ASP A 183 3.80 -12.80 1.13
CA ASP A 183 3.39 -13.66 2.24
C ASP A 183 1.94 -13.54 2.75
N THR A 184 1.19 -12.48 2.44
CA THR A 184 -0.17 -12.34 3.02
C THR A 184 -1.15 -11.65 2.08
N TYR A 185 -1.96 -12.49 1.45
CA TYR A 185 -3.08 -12.09 0.60
C TYR A 185 -4.42 -12.28 1.32
N THR A 186 -5.31 -11.32 1.14
CA THR A 186 -6.69 -11.35 1.61
C THR A 186 -7.64 -11.30 0.42
N VAL A 187 -8.44 -12.34 0.25
CA VAL A 187 -9.52 -12.38 -0.76
C VAL A 187 -10.82 -11.97 -0.11
N THR A 188 -11.61 -11.11 -0.74
CA THR A 188 -12.92 -10.69 -0.24
C THR A 188 -14.04 -11.07 -1.20
N TYR A 189 -15.23 -11.29 -0.66
CA TYR A 189 -16.48 -11.44 -1.40
C TYR A 189 -17.63 -11.06 -0.45
N GLU A 190 -18.53 -10.17 -0.90
CA GLU A 190 -19.60 -9.58 -0.09
C GLU A 190 -19.07 -9.06 1.27
N ASN A 191 -19.45 -9.69 2.39
CA ASN A 191 -19.06 -9.33 3.75
C ASN A 191 -18.06 -10.32 4.39
N ALA A 192 -17.43 -11.18 3.58
CA ALA A 192 -16.49 -12.20 4.03
C ALA A 192 -15.09 -11.93 3.49
N LYS A 193 -14.08 -12.28 4.30
CA LYS A 193 -12.67 -12.28 3.90
C LYS A 193 -12.01 -13.61 4.20
N TRP A 194 -11.13 -14.04 3.31
CA TRP A 194 -10.31 -15.25 3.46
C TRP A 194 -8.83 -14.89 3.44
N GLN A 195 -8.09 -15.47 4.37
CA GLN A 195 -6.65 -15.30 4.49
C GLN A 195 -6.02 -16.59 5.01
N LYS A 196 -4.71 -16.75 4.81
CA LYS A 196 -3.94 -17.85 5.40
C LYS A 196 -4.06 -17.77 6.92
N GLU A 197 -4.31 -18.89 7.59
CA GLU A 197 -4.33 -18.88 9.05
C GLU A 197 -2.98 -18.40 9.58
N LYS A 198 -3.02 -17.41 10.49
CA LYS A 198 -1.85 -17.08 11.30
C LYS A 198 -1.58 -18.29 12.19
N ASN A 199 -0.59 -19.11 11.84
CA ASN A 199 -0.15 -20.22 12.67
C ASN A 199 -0.03 -19.76 14.13
N LYS A 200 -0.89 -20.27 15.02
CA LYS A 200 -0.89 -20.01 16.48
C LYS A 200 0.28 -20.71 17.19
N THR A 201 1.46 -20.80 16.57
CA THR A 201 2.55 -21.64 17.09
C THR A 201 3.82 -20.83 17.28
N GLN A 202 3.79 -19.79 18.11
CA GLN A 202 5.02 -19.21 18.69
C GLN A 202 4.84 -18.36 19.95
N LYS A 203 3.62 -18.27 20.54
CA LYS A 203 3.41 -17.58 21.83
C LYS A 203 3.37 -18.50 23.06
N GLU A 204 3.21 -19.81 22.90
CA GLU A 204 3.17 -20.74 24.05
C GLU A 204 4.54 -21.34 24.41
N LYS A 205 5.51 -21.41 23.48
CA LYS A 205 6.87 -21.91 23.78
C LYS A 205 7.77 -20.95 24.57
N LYS A 206 7.33 -19.72 24.84
CA LYS A 206 8.08 -18.74 25.66
C LYS A 206 7.54 -18.58 27.09
N LYS A 207 6.55 -19.38 27.49
CA LYS A 207 6.05 -19.41 28.88
C LYS A 207 6.52 -20.64 29.67
N GLU A 208 7.31 -21.53 29.07
CA GLU A 208 7.84 -22.74 29.72
C GLU A 208 9.36 -22.90 29.57
N GLN A 209 10.12 -21.81 29.42
CA GLN A 209 11.57 -21.81 29.60
C GLN A 209 12.00 -20.76 30.63
#